data_AF-A0A1V6IJK1-F1
#
_entry.id   AF-A0A1V6IJK1-F1
#
_cell.length_a   1.000
_cell.length_b   1.000
_cell.length_c   1.000
_cell.angle_alpha   90.00
_cell.angle_beta   90.00
_cell.angle_gamma   90.00
#
_symmetry.space_group_name_H-M   'P 1'
#
loop_
_entity.id
_entity.type
_entity.pdbx_description
1 polymer ?
#
loop_
_entity_poly.entity_id
_entity_poly.type
_entity_poly.pdbx_seq_one_letter_code
_entity_poly.pdbx_strand_id
1 'polypeptide(L)'
;MDYDEYMKSLKRLASLDVDVLCQGHHFVFTDEDVKRHFDNSIRAAMEFKEHVEDLLREENGEVERVVSKIKSEEYDTNPLIKQPEQAYLLNLKMRVSHLAERLARI
;
A
#
# COMPACT_ATOMS: atom_id res chain seq x y z
N MET A 1 3.13 -4.34 -9.28
CA MET A 1 3.68 -4.51 -7.92
C MET A 1 3.17 -5.85 -7.42
N ASP A 2 4.02 -6.69 -6.83
CA ASP A 2 3.62 -7.96 -6.24
C ASP A 2 3.52 -7.80 -4.71
N TYR A 3 2.40 -8.17 -4.12
CA TYR A 3 2.14 -7.98 -2.68
C TYR A 3 3.03 -8.88 -1.83
N ASP A 4 3.18 -10.16 -2.18
CA ASP A 4 3.90 -11.13 -1.37
C ASP A 4 5.40 -10.85 -1.41
N GLU A 5 5.96 -10.51 -2.58
CA GLU A 5 7.36 -10.08 -2.70
C GLU A 5 7.63 -8.72 -2.04
N TYR A 6 6.66 -7.80 -2.06
CA TYR A 6 6.75 -6.54 -1.32
C TYR A 6 6.81 -6.78 0.20
N MET A 7 5.89 -7.59 0.73
CA MET A 7 5.85 -7.93 2.17
C MET A 7 7.09 -8.67 2.62
N LYS A 8 7.58 -9.62 1.81
CA LYS A 8 8.84 -10.34 2.06
C LYS A 8 10.02 -9.37 2.12
N SER A 9 10.09 -8.41 1.20
CA SER A 9 11.15 -7.40 1.18
C SER A 9 11.08 -6.47 2.39
N LEU A 10 9.88 -5.97 2.74
CA LEU A 10 9.67 -5.15 3.93
C LEU A 10 10.11 -5.87 5.21
N LYS A 11 9.67 -7.12 5.41
CA LYS A 11 10.03 -7.92 6.59
C LYS A 11 11.54 -8.19 6.65
N ARG A 12 12.18 -8.44 5.50
CA ARG A 12 13.64 -8.60 5.43
C ARG A 12 14.36 -7.33 5.87
N LEU A 13 13.93 -6.17 5.37
CA LEU A 13 14.53 -4.88 5.73
C LEU A 13 14.30 -4.54 7.22
N ALA A 14 13.10 -4.81 7.73
CA ALA A 14 12.75 -4.59 9.13
C ALA A 14 13.57 -5.46 10.12
N SER A 15 14.14 -6.58 9.65
CA SER A 15 14.98 -7.45 10.47
C SER A 15 16.43 -6.98 10.60
N LEU A 16 16.84 -5.96 9.83
CA LEU A 16 18.17 -5.37 9.92
C LEU A 16 18.23 -4.38 11.08
N ASP A 17 19.38 -4.32 11.75
CA ASP A 17 19.70 -3.27 12.71
C ASP A 17 20.19 -2.04 11.93
N VAL A 18 19.31 -1.05 11.76
CA VAL A 18 19.53 0.11 10.88
C VAL A 18 19.41 1.39 11.69
N ASP A 19 20.52 2.13 11.78
CA ASP A 19 20.58 3.40 12.51
C ASP A 19 19.92 4.56 11.74
N VAL A 20 20.00 4.53 10.41
CA VAL A 20 19.50 5.61 9.53
C VAL A 20 18.82 5.02 8.30
N LEU A 21 17.56 5.37 8.09
CA LEU A 21 16.77 5.01 6.91
C LEU A 21 16.48 6.25 6.06
N CYS A 22 17.13 6.34 4.90
CA CYS A 22 16.91 7.39 3.92
C CYS A 22 15.88 6.93 2.88
N GLN A 23 14.68 7.51 2.91
CA GLN A 23 13.67 7.23 1.89
C GLN A 23 13.88 8.09 0.65
N GLY A 24 13.30 7.66 -0.47
CA GLY A 24 13.34 8.44 -1.71
C GLY A 24 12.65 9.80 -1.62
N HIS A 25 11.82 10.04 -0.60
CA HIS A 25 11.06 11.28 -0.46
C HIS A 25 10.83 11.68 1.01
N HIS A 26 10.79 12.99 1.24
CA HIS A 26 10.35 13.70 2.45
C HIS A 26 11.17 13.52 3.75
N PHE A 27 11.39 12.29 4.20
CA PHE A 27 11.89 12.02 5.54
C PHE A 27 13.12 11.11 5.57
N VAL A 28 13.97 11.36 6.56
CA VAL A 28 15.01 10.46 7.03
C VAL A 28 14.62 10.04 8.43
N PHE A 29 14.57 8.73 8.68
CA PHE A 29 14.30 8.18 10.01
C PHE A 29 15.61 7.77 10.65
N THR A 30 15.76 8.01 11.95
CA THR A 30 16.93 7.61 12.73
C THR A 30 16.52 6.85 13.98
N ASP A 31 17.43 6.06 14.53
CA ASP A 31 17.27 5.38 15.81
C ASP A 31 15.93 4.59 15.88
N GLU A 32 15.16 4.75 16.95
CA GLU A 32 13.89 4.06 17.18
C GLU A 32 12.82 4.34 16.09
N ASP A 33 12.94 5.46 15.36
CA ASP A 33 12.00 5.83 14.32
C ASP A 33 12.10 4.92 13.11
N VAL A 34 13.28 4.32 12.86
CA VAL A 34 13.47 3.35 11.78
C VAL A 34 12.60 2.12 12.01
N LYS A 35 12.67 1.54 13.21
CA LYS A 35 11.87 0.37 13.57
C LYS A 35 10.37 0.69 13.53
N ARG A 36 9.98 1.82 14.11
CA ARG A 36 8.58 2.27 14.11
C ARG A 36 8.05 2.48 12.68
N HIS A 37 8.89 3.00 11.78
CA HIS A 37 8.52 3.17 10.38
C HIS A 37 8.24 1.84 9.68
N PHE A 38 9.10 0.83 9.87
CA PHE A 38 8.89 -0.49 9.28
C PHE A 38 7.65 -1.20 9.85
N ASP A 39 7.43 -1.15 11.16
CA ASP A 39 6.25 -1.74 11.80
C ASP A 39 4.96 -1.11 11.28
N ASN A 40 4.92 0.22 11.17
CA ASN A 40 3.78 0.94 10.62
C ASN A 40 3.57 0.63 9.13
N SER A 41 4.64 0.51 8.34
CA SER A 41 4.57 0.20 6.91
C SER A 41 4.04 -1.21 6.66
N ILE A 42 4.48 -2.19 7.46
CA ILE A 42 3.98 -3.57 7.42
C ILE A 42 2.50 -3.61 7.78
N ARG A 43 2.10 -2.91 8.85
CA ARG A 43 0.68 -2.83 9.26
C ARG A 43 -0.18 -2.19 8.18
N ALA A 44 0.21 -1.03 7.67
CA ALA A 44 -0.54 -0.33 6.62
C ALA A 44 -0.67 -1.16 5.34
N ALA A 45 0.37 -1.93 4.96
CA ALA A 45 0.30 -2.82 3.80
C ALA A 45 -0.69 -3.98 4.01
N MET A 46 -0.77 -4.55 5.22
CA MET A 46 -1.76 -5.57 5.55
C MET A 46 -3.17 -5.01 5.56
N GLU A 47 -3.40 -3.89 6.25
CA GLU A 47 -4.69 -3.20 6.32
C GLU A 47 -5.20 -2.83 4.91
N PHE A 48 -4.35 -2.27 4.06
CA PHE A 48 -4.70 -1.96 2.67
C PHE A 48 -5.11 -3.21 1.89
N LYS A 49 -4.36 -4.31 2.02
CA LYS A 49 -4.67 -5.57 1.34
C LYS A 49 -6.01 -6.13 1.80
N GLU A 50 -6.28 -6.12 3.10
CA GLU A 50 -7.54 -6.60 3.68
C GLU A 50 -8.72 -5.77 3.16
N HIS A 51 -8.58 -4.43 3.21
CA HIS A 51 -9.60 -3.51 2.70
C HIS A 51 -9.90 -3.73 1.21
N VAL A 52 -8.87 -3.88 0.38
CA VAL A 52 -9.04 -4.18 -1.05
C VAL A 52 -9.74 -5.51 -1.27
N GLU A 53 -9.36 -6.57 -0.55
CA GLU A 53 -9.99 -7.88 -0.68
C GLU A 53 -11.47 -7.85 -0.28
N ASP A 54 -11.84 -7.11 0.76
CA ASP A 54 -13.23 -6.93 1.18
C ASP A 54 -14.04 -6.17 0.12
N LEU A 55 -13.52 -5.05 -0.39
CA LEU A 55 -14.15 -4.31 -1.48
C LEU A 55 -14.27 -5.14 -2.76
N LEU A 56 -13.29 -5.98 -3.08
CA LEU A 56 -13.36 -6.90 -4.21
C LEU A 56 -14.47 -7.92 -4.03
N ARG A 57 -14.69 -8.45 -2.81
CA ARG A 57 -15.82 -9.35 -2.54
C ARG A 57 -17.16 -8.62 -2.69
N GLU A 58 -17.28 -7.41 -2.16
CA GLU A 58 -18.50 -6.59 -2.26
C GLU A 58 -18.85 -6.23 -3.71
N GLU A 59 -17.86 -5.89 -4.52
CA GLU A 59 -18.03 -5.48 -5.92
C GLU A 59 -17.91 -6.64 -6.91
N ASN A 60 -17.99 -7.89 -6.45
CA ASN A 60 -17.93 -9.10 -7.29
C ASN A 60 -16.67 -9.16 -8.19
N GLY A 61 -15.53 -8.68 -7.67
CA GLY A 61 -14.24 -8.68 -8.37
C GLY A 61 -14.06 -7.52 -9.35
N GLU A 62 -14.99 -6.57 -9.45
CA GLU A 62 -14.92 -5.43 -10.38
C GLU A 62 -13.86 -4.40 -9.95
N VAL A 63 -12.63 -4.57 -10.48
CA VAL A 63 -11.45 -3.75 -10.14
C VAL A 63 -11.71 -2.24 -10.25
N GLU A 64 -12.34 -1.78 -11.33
CA GLU A 64 -12.56 -0.33 -11.54
C GLU A 64 -13.46 0.27 -10.45
N ARG A 65 -14.44 -0.49 -9.95
CA ARG A 65 -15.31 -0.04 -8.87
C ARG A 65 -14.56 0.07 -7.55
N VAL A 66 -13.72 -0.91 -7.25
CA VAL A 66 -12.85 -0.89 -6.07
C VAL A 66 -11.87 0.28 -6.11
N VAL A 67 -11.23 0.52 -7.26
CA VAL A 67 -10.35 1.69 -7.48
C VAL A 67 -11.11 3.00 -7.25
N SER A 68 -12.34 3.11 -7.75
CA SER A 68 -13.19 4.29 -7.55
C SER A 68 -13.54 4.51 -6.07
N LYS A 69 -13.88 3.45 -5.32
CA LYS A 69 -14.17 3.55 -3.88
C LYS A 69 -12.94 4.02 -3.10
N ILE A 70 -11.78 3.36 -3.29
CA ILE A 70 -10.55 3.72 -2.58
C ILE A 70 -10.10 5.14 -2.92
N LYS A 71 -10.24 5.58 -4.17
CA LYS A 71 -9.98 6.99 -4.54
C LYS A 71 -10.87 7.94 -3.74
N SER A 72 -12.17 7.64 -3.63
CA SER A 72 -13.11 8.48 -2.89
C SER A 72 -12.82 8.53 -1.39
N GLU A 73 -12.28 7.45 -0.83
CA GLU A 73 -11.94 7.32 0.59
C GLU A 73 -10.60 7.96 0.94
N GLU A 74 -9.56 7.76 0.11
CA GLU A 74 -8.18 8.17 0.40
C GLU A 74 -7.75 9.43 -0.35
N TYR A 75 -8.00 9.54 -1.65
CA TYR A 75 -7.44 10.62 -2.49
C TYR A 75 -8.30 11.88 -2.46
N ASP A 76 -9.63 11.71 -2.50
CA ASP A 76 -10.57 12.82 -2.57
C ASP A 76 -10.71 13.52 -1.21
N THR A 77 -10.58 12.78 -0.11
CA THR A 77 -10.63 13.30 1.27
C THR A 77 -9.30 13.88 1.75
N ASN A 78 -8.16 13.55 1.11
CA ASN A 78 -6.85 13.96 1.58
C ASN A 78 -6.61 15.48 1.33
N PRO A 79 -6.43 16.27 2.41
CA PRO A 79 -6.24 17.72 2.31
C PRO A 79 -4.77 18.12 2.07
N LEU A 80 -3.84 17.16 2.09
CA LEU A 80 -2.40 17.40 1.97
C LEU A 80 -1.97 17.49 0.49
N ILE A 81 -0.67 17.68 0.27
CA ILE A 81 -0.09 17.67 -1.08
C ILE A 81 -0.28 16.29 -1.70
N LYS A 82 -0.94 16.26 -2.86
CA LYS A 82 -1.23 15.03 -3.61
C LYS A 82 -0.33 14.93 -4.82
N GLN A 83 0.06 13.71 -5.15
CA GLN A 83 0.59 13.41 -6.49
C GLN A 83 -0.50 13.66 -7.55
N PRO A 84 -0.15 13.88 -8.82
CA PRO A 84 -1.14 14.00 -9.89
C PRO A 84 -2.10 12.81 -9.93
N GLU A 85 -3.40 13.08 -10.07
CA GLU A 85 -4.45 12.08 -9.94
C GLU A 85 -4.27 10.90 -10.90
N GLN A 86 -3.89 11.16 -12.14
CA GLN A 86 -3.66 10.12 -13.14
C GLN A 86 -2.54 9.15 -12.72
N ALA A 87 -1.47 9.66 -12.11
CA ALA A 87 -0.38 8.82 -11.62
C ALA A 87 -0.81 7.99 -10.40
N TYR A 88 -1.59 8.58 -9.49
CA TYR A 88 -2.20 7.85 -8.38
C TYR A 88 -3.08 6.70 -8.86
N LEU A 89 -4.01 6.98 -9.78
CA LEU A 89 -4.96 5.97 -10.28
C LEU A 89 -4.27 4.84 -11.05
N LEU A 90 -3.23 5.14 -11.82
CA LEU A 90 -2.44 4.12 -12.50
C LEU A 90 -1.81 3.13 -11.50
N ASN A 91 -1.18 3.66 -10.43
CA ASN A 91 -0.55 2.84 -9.40
C ASN A 91 -1.57 2.08 -8.57
N LEU A 92 -2.67 2.73 -8.18
CA LEU A 92 -3.75 2.11 -7.42
C LEU A 92 -4.37 0.96 -8.20
N LYS A 93 -4.72 1.17 -9.48
CA LYS A 93 -5.26 0.13 -10.35
C LYS A 93 -4.32 -1.07 -10.44
N MET A 94 -3.01 -0.84 -10.62
CA MET A 94 -2.04 -1.94 -10.65
C MET A 94 -2.02 -2.76 -9.35
N ARG A 95 -2.10 -2.10 -8.18
CA ARG A 95 -2.16 -2.77 -6.86
C ARG A 95 -3.45 -3.58 -6.70
N VAL A 96 -4.60 -2.99 -7.02
CA VAL A 96 -5.90 -3.64 -6.91
C VAL A 96 -6.02 -4.82 -7.89
N SER A 97 -5.62 -4.66 -9.15
CA SER A 97 -5.61 -5.76 -10.13
C SER A 97 -4.78 -6.95 -9.66
N HIS A 98 -3.58 -6.68 -9.13
CA HIS A 98 -2.72 -7.76 -8.61
C HIS A 98 -3.38 -8.49 -7.43
N LEU A 99 -4.01 -7.77 -6.50
CA LEU A 99 -4.72 -8.38 -5.37
C LEU A 99 -5.96 -9.17 -5.83
N ALA A 100 -6.68 -8.70 -6.85
CA ALA A 100 -7.80 -9.42 -7.45
C ALA A 100 -7.36 -10.74 -8.08
N GLU A 101 -6.27 -10.74 -8.87
CA GLU A 101 -5.68 -11.96 -9.42
C GLU A 101 -5.23 -12.94 -8.34
N ARG A 102 -4.62 -12.42 -7.27
CA ARG A 102 -4.15 -13.23 -6.14
C ARG A 102 -5.32 -13.86 -5.37
N LEU A 103 -6.38 -13.09 -5.11
CA LEU A 103 -7.59 -13.55 -4.43
C LEU A 103 -8.31 -14.65 -5.23
N ALA A 104 -8.37 -14.53 -6.56
CA ALA A 104 -9.00 -15.52 -7.43
C ALA A 104 -8.24 -16.86 -7.53
N ARG A 105 -6.99 -16.93 -7.06
CA ARG A 105 -6.15 -18.13 -7.06
C ARG A 105 -6.24 -18.93 -5.74
N ILE A 106 -6.91 -18.39 -4.73
CA ILE A 106 -7.12 -18.99 -3.40
C ILE A 106 -8.51 -19.61 -3.35
#